data_AF-G0JPC8-F1
#
_entry.id   AF-G0JPC8-F1
#
_cell.length_a   1.000
_cell.length_b   1.000
_cell.length_c   1.000
_cell.angle_alpha   90.00
_cell.angle_beta   90.00
_cell.angle_gamma   90.00
#
_symmetry.space_group_name_H-M   'P 1'
#
loop_
_entity.id
_entity.type
_entity.pdbx_description
1 polymer ?
#
loop_
_entity_poly.entity_id
_entity_poly.type
_entity_poly.pdbx_seq_one_letter_code
_entity_poly.pdbx_strand_id
1 'polypeptide(L)' 'MNANTSATLHKISTQSTCKELTHEELLADMRAFRDEVAQSPEKARAFLKSIGVMRDNGEIRHLIHD' A
#
# COMPACT_ATOMS: atom_id res chain seq x y z
N MET A 1 11.42 -19.78 -43.71
CA MET A 1 10.14 -19.57 -43.01
C MET A 1 10.47 -19.04 -41.63
N ASN A 2 10.05 -17.81 -41.37
CA ASN A 2 10.35 -17.04 -40.16
C ASN A 2 9.22 -17.28 -39.15
N ALA A 3 9.55 -17.44 -37.86
CA ALA A 3 8.76 -16.91 -36.74
C ALA A 3 9.49 -17.17 -35.42
N ASN A 4 10.41 -16.27 -35.08
CA ASN A 4 10.48 -15.60 -33.78
C ASN A 4 9.76 -16.29 -32.61
N THR A 5 10.37 -17.31 -32.01
CA THR A 5 10.10 -17.70 -30.62
C THR A 5 11.06 -16.98 -29.68
N SER A 6 11.37 -15.72 -29.97
CA SER A 6 11.86 -14.78 -28.97
C SER A 6 10.63 -14.35 -28.17
N ALA A 7 10.13 -15.26 -27.35
CA ALA A 7 9.17 -14.94 -26.31
C ALA A 7 9.91 -14.00 -25.38
N THR A 8 9.70 -12.71 -25.62
CA THR A 8 10.08 -11.60 -24.77
C THR A 8 9.68 -11.97 -23.34
N LEU A 9 10.64 -12.51 -22.59
CA LEU A 9 10.63 -12.48 -21.14
C LEU A 9 10.64 -11.00 -20.80
N HIS A 10 9.46 -10.40 -20.78
CA HIS A 10 9.23 -9.08 -20.24
C HIS A 10 9.73 -9.17 -18.82
N LYS A 11 10.96 -8.66 -18.68
CA LYS A 11 11.65 -8.32 -17.45
C LYS A 11 10.65 -7.50 -16.63
N ILE A 12 9.87 -8.16 -15.79
CA ILE A 12 9.22 -7.49 -14.66
C ILE A 12 10.33 -7.27 -13.65
N SER A 13 11.24 -6.34 -14.00
CA SER A 13 12.16 -5.72 -13.07
C SER A 13 11.40 -4.57 -12.42
N THR A 14 10.29 -4.89 -11.74
CA THR A 14 9.83 -4.05 -10.64
C THR A 14 10.76 -4.36 -9.48
N GLN A 15 11.99 -3.86 -9.61
CA GLN A 15 12.88 -3.71 -8.48
C GLN A 15 12.20 -2.66 -7.61
N SER A 16 11.24 -3.11 -6.79
CA SER A 16 10.81 -2.38 -5.61
C SER A 16 12.09 -2.25 -4.81
N THR A 17 12.80 -1.15 -4.99
CA THR A 17 13.95 -0.80 -4.17
C THR A 17 13.37 -0.64 -2.77
N CYS A 18 13.37 -1.73 -2.01
CA CYS A 18 13.07 -1.70 -0.59
C CYS A 18 14.19 -0.87 0.00
N LYS A 19 13.99 0.45 0.04
CA LYS A 19 14.94 1.37 0.64
C LYS A 19 14.91 1.02 2.12
N GLU A 20 15.99 0.42 2.60
CA GLU A 20 16.18 0.25 4.03
C GLU A 20 16.23 1.65 4.65
N LEU A 21 15.23 1.96 5.47
CA LEU A 21 15.20 3.18 6.25
C LEU A 21 16.03 2.96 7.51
N THR A 22 16.83 3.96 7.87
CA THR A 22 17.40 4.00 9.22
C THR A 22 16.29 4.07 10.27
N HIS A 23 16.62 3.72 11.51
CA HIS A 23 15.65 3.78 12.62
C HIS A 23 14.93 5.14 12.71
N GLU A 24 15.69 6.23 12.61
CA GLU A 24 15.14 7.59 12.71
C GLU A 24 14.28 7.97 11.50
N GLU A 25 14.67 7.56 10.30
CA GLU A 25 13.86 7.79 9.09
C GLU A 25 12.53 7.04 9.15
N LEU A 26 12.54 5.78 9.63
CA LEU A 26 11.31 5.02 9.83
C LEU A 26 10.39 5.70 10.84
N LEU A 27 10.93 6.16 11.98
CA LEU A 27 10.14 6.86 12.99
C LEU A 27 9.58 8.19 12.45
N ALA A 28 10.35 8.92 11.64
CA ALA A 28 9.89 10.14 11.00
C ALA A 28 8.76 9.89 10.00
N ASP A 29 8.90 8.85 9.16
CA ASP A 29 7.90 8.45 8.19
C ASP A 29 6.59 8.01 8.87
N MET A 30 6.68 7.17 9.91
CA MET A 30 5.50 6.76 10.68
C MET A 30 4.78 7.93 11.35
N ARG A 31 5.53 8.93 11.86
CA ARG A 31 4.94 10.15 12.42
C ARG A 31 4.22 10.96 11.35
N ALA A 32 4.87 11.19 10.21
CA ALA A 32 4.29 11.93 9.10
C ALA A 32 3.01 11.26 8.58
N PHE A 33 3.05 9.94 8.41
CA PHE A 33 1.90 9.14 8.01
C PHE A 33 0.75 9.24 9.02
N ARG A 34 1.03 9.11 10.31
CA ARG A 34 0.01 9.27 11.37
C ARG A 34 -0.62 10.66 11.30
N ASP A 35 0.19 11.70 11.18
CA ASP A 35 -0.29 13.08 11.16
C ASP A 35 -1.13 13.35 9.90
N GLU A 36 -0.78 12.75 8.76
CA GLU A 36 -1.59 12.80 7.54
C GLU A 36 -2.96 12.13 7.72
N VAL A 37 -2.99 10.91 8.24
CA VAL A 37 -4.24 10.15 8.44
C VAL A 37 -5.13 10.82 9.48
N ALA A 38 -4.53 11.37 10.55
CA ALA A 38 -5.24 12.03 11.64
C ALA A 38 -5.68 13.46 11.30
N GLN A 39 -5.25 14.02 10.16
CA GLN A 39 -5.54 15.41 9.78
C GLN A 39 -7.04 15.69 9.64
N SER A 40 -7.83 14.72 9.17
CA SER A 40 -9.28 14.85 9.07
C SER A 40 -10.02 13.51 9.10
N PRO A 41 -11.32 13.50 9.47
CA PRO A 41 -12.15 12.30 9.41
C PRO A 41 -12.20 11.67 8.01
N GLU A 42 -12.17 12.47 6.95
CA GLU A 42 -12.20 12.01 5.57
C GLU A 42 -10.93 11.24 5.19
N LYS A 43 -9.76 11.74 5.62
CA LYS A 43 -8.48 11.04 5.41
C LYS A 43 -8.40 9.73 6.19
N ALA A 44 -8.86 9.74 7.45
CA ALA A 44 -8.96 8.53 8.25
C ALA A 44 -9.88 7.49 7.57
N ARG A 45 -11.04 7.90 7.05
CA ARG A 45 -11.95 7.02 6.30
C ARG A 45 -11.32 6.49 5.03
N ALA A 46 -10.63 7.33 4.26
CA ALA A 46 -9.94 6.90 3.04
C ALA A 46 -8.87 5.85 3.35
N PHE A 47 -8.10 6.05 4.42
CA PHE A 47 -7.12 5.07 4.87
C PHE A 47 -7.77 3.75 5.31
N LEU A 48 -8.81 3.80 6.15
CA LEU A 48 -9.50 2.58 6.60
C LEU A 48 -10.10 1.78 5.44
N LYS A 49 -10.53 2.46 4.37
CA LYS A 49 -10.95 1.81 3.11
C LYS A 49 -9.77 1.20 2.37
N SER A 50 -8.65 1.90 2.24
CA SER A 50 -7.50 1.43 1.48
C SER A 50 -6.87 0.16 2.07
N ILE A 51 -6.89 0.02 3.41
CA ILE A 51 -6.45 -1.20 4.10
C ILE A 51 -7.53 -2.29 4.22
N GLY A 52 -8.73 -2.05 3.67
CA GLY A 52 -9.82 -3.02 3.62
C GLY A 52 -10.54 -3.26 4.96
N VAL A 53 -10.29 -2.43 5.97
CA VAL A 53 -10.97 -2.46 7.28
C VAL A 53 -12.37 -1.86 7.20
N MET A 54 -12.59 -0.89 6.30
CA MET A 54 -13.89 -0.26 6.11
C MET A 54 -14.38 -0.41 4.66
N ARG A 55 -15.67 -0.71 4.49
CA ARG A 55 -16.35 -0.79 3.20
C ARG A 55 -16.78 0.59 2.70
N ASP A 56 -17.21 0.66 1.44
CA ASP A 56 -17.64 1.92 0.83
C ASP A 56 -18.91 2.51 1.44
N ASN A 57 -19.78 1.65 1.96
CA ASN A 57 -20.99 2.01 2.70
C ASN A 57 -20.71 2.44 4.16
N GLY A 58 -19.45 2.46 4.60
CA GLY A 58 -19.06 2.83 5.96
C GLY A 58 -19.15 1.68 6.98
N GLU A 59 -19.51 0.47 6.56
CA GLU A 59 -19.47 -0.70 7.44
C GLU A 59 -18.03 -1.14 7.71
N ILE A 60 -17.75 -1.52 8.96
CA ILE A 60 -16.47 -2.10 9.34
C ILE A 60 -16.46 -3.58 8.96
N ARG A 61 -15.41 -4.01 8.25
CA ARG A 61 -15.18 -5.41 7.92
C ARG A 61 -14.57 -6.09 9.14
N HIS A 62 -15.28 -7.07 9.70
CA HIS A 62 -14.72 -7.94 10.72
C HIS A 62 -13.63 -8.79 10.09
N LEU A 63 -12.38 -8.55 10.49
CA LEU A 63 -11.21 -9.29 9.99
C LEU A 63 -11.00 -10.60 10.75
N ILE A 64 -11.60 -10.74 11.94
CA ILE A 64 -11.61 -11.94 12.75
C ILE A 64 -13.08 -12.35 12.88
N HIS A 65 -13.39 -13.56 12.43
CA HIS A 65 -14.65 -14.23 12.68
C HIS A 65 -14.41 -15.27 13.78
N ASP A 66 -15.20 -15.21 14.87
CA ASP A 66 -15.21 -16.22 15.93
C ASP A 66 -15.67 -17.60 15.42
#